data_AF-A0A1C4JPJ4-F1
#
_entry.id   AF-A0A1C4JPJ4-F1
#
_cell.length_a   1.000
_cell.length_b   1.000
_cell.length_c   1.000
_cell.angle_alpha   90.00
_cell.angle_beta   90.00
_cell.angle_gamma   90.00
#
_symmetry.space_group_name_H-M   'P 1'
#
loop_
_entity.id
_entity.type
_entity.pdbx_description
1 polymer ?
#
loop_
_entity_poly.entity_id
_entity_poly.type
_entity_poly.pdbx_seq_one_letter_code
_entity_poly.pdbx_strand_id
1 'polypeptide(L)'
;LLRALRRAEVTGDASPWELVVVDLPPVREAVALLALPEQLRRYLARLLPADRQAARALRPVLAQLAGVPMPAEWAYQAAARADRELGAVQAVVEDQDTAVLVVLEPGPAAERTLRTARTGLALYGHRLAAVAANRLLPTTGTDPFLTGLSGRQQEHLKALAEQCAADGVPLLELPHLGREPRHPAELAVAVPDTAARDREPWTVDEQLAEEGHFLWTLPLPGADRENLDLVRRGDELVVDAGGFRRIVPLPSALRRCTVAGAALRDGGLRVRFTPDPDLWPR
;
A
#
# COMPACT_ATOMS: atom_id res chain seq x y z
N LEU A 1 -9.13 -14.08 5.50
CA LEU A 1 -9.37 -12.93 4.61
C LEU A 1 -9.40 -13.28 3.12
N LEU A 2 -8.26 -13.59 2.48
CA LEU A 2 -8.19 -13.68 1.00
C LEU A 2 -9.19 -14.68 0.37
N ARG A 3 -9.46 -15.81 1.04
CA ARG A 3 -10.50 -16.77 0.61
C ARG A 3 -11.92 -16.20 0.68
N ALA A 4 -12.20 -15.30 1.61
CA ALA A 4 -13.50 -14.65 1.76
C ALA A 4 -13.68 -13.57 0.67
N LEU A 5 -12.67 -12.74 0.43
CA LEU A 5 -12.65 -11.78 -0.68
C LEU A 5 -12.87 -12.47 -2.03
N ARG A 6 -12.15 -13.58 -2.26
CA ARG A 6 -12.33 -14.41 -3.47
C ARG A 6 -13.75 -14.96 -3.60
N ARG A 7 -14.42 -15.31 -2.50
CA ARG A 7 -15.81 -15.77 -2.57
C ARG A 7 -16.76 -14.64 -2.93
N ALA A 8 -16.57 -13.44 -2.37
CA ALA A 8 -17.36 -12.27 -2.77
C ALA A 8 -17.18 -12.00 -4.27
N GLU A 9 -15.93 -11.94 -4.73
CA GLU A 9 -15.57 -11.63 -6.13
C GLU A 9 -16.07 -12.65 -7.15
N VAL A 10 -15.94 -13.96 -6.86
CA VAL A 10 -16.40 -15.03 -7.78
C VAL A 10 -17.90 -14.95 -8.05
N THR A 11 -18.66 -14.30 -7.18
CA THR A 11 -20.10 -14.12 -7.36
C THR A 11 -20.43 -12.96 -8.30
N GLY A 12 -19.50 -12.02 -8.54
CA GLY A 12 -19.67 -10.88 -9.47
C GLY A 12 -20.98 -10.13 -9.24
N ASP A 13 -21.71 -9.84 -10.33
CA ASP A 13 -23.05 -9.22 -10.29
C ASP A 13 -24.11 -10.06 -9.56
N ALA A 14 -23.86 -11.36 -9.35
CA ALA A 14 -24.71 -12.23 -8.54
C ALA A 14 -24.28 -12.26 -7.05
N SER A 15 -23.29 -11.46 -6.65
CA SER A 15 -22.94 -11.29 -5.25
C SER A 15 -24.13 -10.72 -4.49
N PRO A 16 -24.56 -11.36 -3.39
CA PRO A 16 -25.62 -10.80 -2.55
C PRO A 16 -25.12 -9.61 -1.71
N TRP A 17 -23.84 -9.22 -1.83
CA TRP A 17 -23.20 -8.20 -1.01
C TRP A 17 -22.83 -6.98 -1.85
N GLU A 18 -23.37 -5.82 -1.45
CA GLU A 18 -23.01 -4.50 -2.01
C GLU A 18 -21.74 -3.91 -1.34
N LEU A 19 -21.46 -4.30 -0.08
CA LEU A 19 -20.31 -3.84 0.70
C LEU A 19 -19.72 -5.00 1.51
N VAL A 20 -18.40 -5.16 1.44
CA VAL A 20 -17.65 -6.11 2.27
C VAL A 20 -16.75 -5.33 3.23
N VAL A 21 -17.06 -5.39 4.52
CA VAL A 21 -16.21 -4.81 5.56
C VAL A 21 -15.25 -5.87 6.09
N VAL A 22 -13.97 -5.53 6.14
CA VAL A 22 -12.90 -6.41 6.61
C VAL A 22 -12.26 -5.82 7.86
N ASP A 23 -12.32 -6.57 8.96
CA ASP A 23 -11.51 -6.29 10.13
C ASP A 23 -10.08 -6.79 9.90
N LEU A 24 -9.12 -5.88 9.90
CA LEU A 24 -7.72 -6.13 9.58
C LEU A 24 -6.87 -6.19 10.87
N PRO A 25 -5.74 -6.92 10.85
CA PRO A 25 -4.79 -6.89 11.96
C PRO A 25 -4.16 -5.49 12.12
N PRO A 26 -3.29 -5.26 13.13
CA PRO A 26 -2.59 -3.99 13.28
C PRO A 26 -1.88 -3.53 12.01
N VAL A 27 -1.76 -2.22 11.83
CA VAL A 27 -1.35 -1.53 10.58
C VAL A 27 -0.25 -2.22 9.78
N ARG A 28 0.86 -2.60 10.42
CA ARG A 28 2.00 -3.20 9.70
C ARG A 28 1.66 -4.57 9.10
N GLU A 29 0.95 -5.40 9.86
CA GLU A 29 0.46 -6.70 9.40
C GLU A 29 -0.66 -6.53 8.37
N ALA A 30 -1.53 -5.53 8.52
CA ALA A 30 -2.59 -5.23 7.57
C ALA A 30 -2.01 -4.86 6.20
N VAL A 31 -1.05 -3.94 6.14
CA VAL A 31 -0.37 -3.56 4.89
C VAL A 31 0.32 -4.77 4.26
N ALA A 32 1.01 -5.60 5.05
CA ALA A 32 1.63 -6.82 4.54
C ALA A 32 0.60 -7.82 3.98
N LEU A 33 -0.56 -7.94 4.62
CA LEU A 33 -1.65 -8.82 4.18
C LEU A 33 -2.28 -8.32 2.87
N LEU A 34 -2.45 -7.02 2.70
CA LEU A 34 -2.98 -6.40 1.48
C LEU A 34 -1.98 -6.51 0.31
N ALA A 35 -0.67 -6.42 0.58
CA ALA A 35 0.39 -6.61 -0.41
C ALA A 35 0.63 -8.07 -0.82
N LEU A 36 0.15 -9.03 -0.01
CA LEU A 36 0.47 -10.44 -0.15
C LEU A 36 0.09 -11.04 -1.54
N PRO A 37 -1.07 -10.73 -2.14
CA PRO A 37 -1.42 -11.24 -3.47
C PRO A 37 -0.40 -10.85 -4.54
N GLU A 38 -0.01 -9.57 -4.61
CA GLU A 38 0.99 -9.07 -5.57
C GLU A 38 2.34 -9.79 -5.37
N GLN A 39 2.78 -9.90 -4.11
CA GLN A 39 4.05 -10.53 -3.76
C GLN A 39 4.08 -12.01 -4.13
N LEU A 40 3.04 -12.77 -3.77
CA LEU A 40 2.97 -14.20 -4.06
C LEU A 40 2.94 -14.48 -5.56
N ARG A 41 2.19 -13.69 -6.34
CA ARG A 41 2.18 -13.81 -7.81
C ARG A 41 3.56 -13.59 -8.41
N ARG A 42 4.27 -12.56 -7.92
CA ARG A 42 5.65 -12.30 -8.34
C ARG A 42 6.59 -13.46 -8.00
N TYR A 43 6.48 -14.03 -6.81
CA TYR A 43 7.27 -15.20 -6.44
C TYR A 43 6.94 -16.43 -7.30
N LEU A 44 5.66 -16.67 -7.59
CA LEU A 44 5.22 -17.74 -8.48
C LEU A 44 5.80 -17.57 -9.89
N ALA A 45 5.72 -16.37 -10.47
CA ALA A 45 6.25 -16.08 -11.81
C ALA A 45 7.78 -16.25 -11.88
N ARG A 46 8.50 -15.99 -10.79
CA ARG A 46 9.96 -16.22 -10.69
C ARG A 46 10.34 -17.69 -10.57
N LEU A 47 9.57 -18.47 -9.82
CA LEU A 47 9.82 -19.90 -9.58
C LEU A 47 9.37 -20.80 -10.74
N LEU A 48 8.23 -20.45 -11.36
CA LEU A 48 7.60 -21.21 -12.44
C LEU A 48 7.20 -20.25 -13.58
N PRO A 49 8.16 -19.79 -14.40
CA PRO A 49 7.89 -18.93 -15.53
C PRO A 49 6.89 -19.58 -16.50
N ALA A 50 5.89 -18.82 -16.95
CA ALA A 50 4.87 -19.32 -17.86
C ALA A 50 5.44 -19.78 -19.21
N ASP A 51 6.51 -19.13 -19.67
CA ASP A 51 7.26 -19.56 -20.85
C ASP A 51 8.23 -20.71 -20.49
N ARG A 52 7.94 -21.90 -21.01
CA ARG A 52 8.78 -23.10 -20.84
C ARG A 52 10.19 -22.93 -21.43
N GLN A 53 10.38 -22.04 -22.40
CA GLN A 53 11.71 -21.70 -22.92
C GLN A 53 12.48 -20.85 -21.90
N ALA A 54 11.82 -19.88 -21.25
CA ALA A 54 12.42 -19.13 -20.14
C ALA A 54 12.75 -20.03 -18.95
N ALA A 55 11.96 -21.08 -18.69
CA ALA A 55 12.28 -22.08 -17.67
C ALA A 55 13.60 -22.86 -17.95
N ARG A 56 14.02 -22.97 -19.22
CA ARG A 56 15.35 -23.54 -19.56
C ARG A 56 16.49 -22.61 -19.15
N ALA A 57 16.26 -21.31 -19.02
CA ALA A 57 17.26 -20.36 -18.52
C ALA A 57 17.52 -20.49 -17.01
N LEU A 58 16.59 -21.11 -16.26
CA LEU A 58 16.78 -21.46 -14.84
C LEU A 58 17.61 -22.75 -14.64
N ARG A 59 17.86 -23.50 -15.71
CA ARG A 59 18.57 -24.78 -15.70
C ARG A 59 19.98 -24.72 -15.08
N PRO A 60 20.80 -23.65 -15.25
CA PRO A 60 22.11 -23.55 -14.58
C PRO A 60 22.00 -23.39 -13.06
N VAL A 61 20.99 -22.67 -12.57
CA VAL A 61 20.73 -22.48 -11.14
C VAL A 61 20.20 -23.78 -10.52
N LEU A 62 19.29 -24.47 -11.23
CA LEU A 62 18.81 -25.79 -10.85
C LEU A 62 19.90 -26.87 -10.94
N ALA A 63 20.86 -26.74 -11.85
CA ALA A 63 21.99 -27.68 -11.98
C ALA A 63 23.00 -27.56 -10.83
N GLN A 64 23.16 -26.37 -10.24
CA GLN A 64 23.97 -26.17 -9.03
C GLN A 64 23.33 -26.84 -7.79
N LEU A 65 22.01 -26.99 -7.79
CA LEU A 65 21.26 -27.81 -6.84
C LEU A 65 21.18 -29.24 -7.39
N ALA A 66 22.28 -29.98 -7.25
CA ALA A 66 22.39 -31.35 -7.78
C ALA A 66 21.13 -32.19 -7.48
N GLY A 67 20.41 -32.61 -8.53
CA GLY A 67 19.30 -33.56 -8.42
C GLY A 67 17.88 -32.98 -8.42
N VAL A 68 17.66 -31.69 -8.68
CA VAL A 68 16.28 -31.14 -8.79
C VAL A 68 15.70 -31.43 -10.18
N PRO A 69 14.68 -32.31 -10.32
CA PRO A 69 14.03 -32.55 -11.60
C PRO A 69 13.26 -31.30 -12.05
N MET A 70 13.09 -31.12 -13.37
CA MET A 70 12.22 -30.08 -13.91
C MET A 70 10.81 -30.22 -13.31
N PRO A 71 10.14 -29.10 -12.96
CA PRO A 71 8.78 -29.16 -12.46
C PRO A 71 7.86 -29.92 -13.42
N ALA A 72 7.08 -30.85 -12.89
CA ALA A 72 6.14 -31.63 -13.68
C ALA A 72 4.96 -30.76 -14.14
N GLU A 73 4.22 -31.22 -15.16
CA GLU A 73 3.11 -30.48 -15.76
C GLU A 73 2.03 -30.04 -14.74
N TRP A 74 1.74 -30.90 -13.76
CA TRP A 74 0.79 -30.58 -12.69
C TRP A 74 1.21 -29.34 -11.88
N ALA A 75 2.51 -29.08 -11.72
CA ALA A 75 3.02 -27.93 -10.98
C ALA A 75 2.75 -26.62 -11.73
N TYR A 76 2.91 -26.63 -13.06
CA TYR A 76 2.54 -25.49 -13.90
C TYR A 76 1.04 -25.24 -13.89
N GLN A 77 0.21 -26.29 -13.95
CA GLN A 77 -1.24 -26.16 -13.85
C GLN A 77 -1.68 -25.60 -12.49
N ALA A 78 -1.07 -26.09 -11.40
CA ALA A 78 -1.31 -25.59 -10.05
C ALA A 78 -0.88 -24.12 -9.90
N ALA A 79 0.29 -23.75 -10.43
CA ALA A 79 0.78 -22.38 -10.41
C ALA A 79 -0.12 -21.43 -11.22
N ALA A 80 -0.56 -21.84 -12.41
CA ALA A 80 -1.49 -21.06 -13.21
C ALA A 80 -2.84 -20.87 -12.52
N ARG A 81 -3.32 -21.89 -11.79
CA ARG A 81 -4.52 -21.77 -10.95
C ARG A 81 -4.30 -20.80 -9.79
N ALA A 82 -3.18 -20.92 -9.08
CA ALA A 82 -2.83 -20.04 -7.97
C ALA A 82 -2.67 -18.58 -8.43
N ASP A 83 -2.02 -18.33 -9.57
CA ASP A 83 -1.89 -16.98 -10.14
C ASP A 83 -3.24 -16.37 -10.48
N ARG A 84 -4.17 -17.14 -11.08
CA ARG A 84 -5.55 -16.66 -11.31
C ARG A 84 -6.29 -16.34 -10.02
N GLU A 85 -6.20 -17.21 -9.01
CA GLU A 85 -6.88 -17.00 -7.72
C GLU A 85 -6.30 -15.79 -6.98
N LEU A 86 -4.98 -15.61 -6.99
CA LEU A 86 -4.31 -14.45 -6.39
C LEU A 86 -4.59 -13.18 -7.18
N GLY A 87 -4.64 -13.25 -8.51
CA GLY A 87 -4.94 -12.13 -9.38
C GLY A 87 -6.35 -11.57 -9.15
N ALA A 88 -7.33 -12.45 -8.96
CA ALA A 88 -8.69 -12.03 -8.59
C ALA A 88 -8.72 -11.31 -7.23
N VAL A 89 -8.01 -11.83 -6.23
CA VAL A 89 -7.92 -11.18 -4.92
C VAL A 89 -7.18 -9.83 -5.00
N GLN A 90 -6.09 -9.77 -5.76
CA GLN A 90 -5.34 -8.54 -5.98
C GLN A 90 -6.23 -7.48 -6.65
N ALA A 91 -7.03 -7.87 -7.66
CA ALA A 91 -7.94 -6.95 -8.34
C ALA A 91 -8.91 -6.28 -7.37
N VAL A 92 -9.52 -7.05 -6.44
CA VAL A 92 -10.39 -6.48 -5.39
C VAL A 92 -9.63 -5.53 -4.48
N VAL A 93 -8.44 -5.94 -4.03
CA VAL A 93 -7.65 -5.17 -3.04
C VAL A 93 -7.08 -3.87 -3.62
N GLU A 94 -6.78 -3.86 -4.92
CA GLU A 94 -6.26 -2.71 -5.67
C GLU A 94 -7.36 -1.96 -6.43
N ASP A 95 -8.63 -2.36 -6.27
CA ASP A 95 -9.76 -1.67 -6.88
C ASP A 95 -9.89 -0.25 -6.32
N GLN A 96 -10.33 0.69 -7.16
CA GLN A 96 -10.52 2.09 -6.80
C GLN A 96 -11.60 2.28 -5.73
N ASP A 97 -12.57 1.37 -5.66
CA ASP A 97 -13.66 1.37 -4.70
C ASP A 97 -13.26 0.72 -3.36
N THR A 98 -12.11 0.04 -3.32
CA THR A 98 -11.53 -0.49 -2.08
C THR A 98 -10.78 0.60 -1.33
N ALA A 99 -11.16 0.82 -0.08
CA ALA A 99 -10.52 1.79 0.78
C ALA A 99 -10.25 1.27 2.19
N VAL A 100 -9.30 1.91 2.86
CA VAL A 100 -8.87 1.59 4.22
C VAL A 100 -9.24 2.73 5.15
N LEU A 101 -9.88 2.40 6.27
CA LEU A 101 -10.11 3.30 7.39
C LEU A 101 -9.18 2.89 8.54
N VAL A 102 -8.37 3.84 9.03
CA VAL A 102 -7.45 3.57 10.14
C VAL A 102 -8.08 4.05 11.43
N VAL A 103 -8.35 3.13 12.35
CA VAL A 103 -8.83 3.46 13.70
C VAL A 103 -7.65 3.49 14.66
N LEU A 104 -7.51 4.57 15.42
CA LEU A 104 -6.47 4.74 16.43
C LEU A 104 -7.01 5.45 17.67
N GLU A 105 -6.37 5.25 18.81
CA GLU A 105 -6.61 6.03 20.02
C GLU A 105 -5.53 7.11 20.11
N PRO A 106 -5.86 8.41 20.19
CA PRO A 106 -4.85 9.46 20.29
C PRO A 106 -3.99 9.27 21.53
N GLY A 107 -2.68 9.14 21.30
CA GLY A 107 -1.72 8.78 22.33
C GLY A 107 -0.30 8.67 21.76
N PRO A 108 0.70 8.32 22.58
CA PRO A 108 2.12 8.38 22.21
C PRO A 108 2.52 7.52 21.00
N ALA A 109 1.75 6.49 20.68
CA ALA A 109 1.98 5.64 19.53
C ALA A 109 1.19 6.07 18.28
N ALA A 110 0.14 6.86 18.43
CA ALA A 110 -0.84 7.14 17.38
C ALA A 110 -0.22 7.79 16.15
N GLU A 111 0.63 8.80 16.35
CA GLU A 111 1.29 9.52 15.25
C GLU A 111 2.23 8.62 14.45
N ARG A 112 2.98 7.73 15.13
CA ARG A 112 3.87 6.76 14.46
C ARG A 112 3.06 5.71 13.71
N THR A 113 1.96 5.26 14.30
CA THR A 113 1.04 4.30 13.67
C THR A 113 0.40 4.90 12.42
N LEU A 114 -0.08 6.14 12.49
CA LEU A 114 -0.64 6.85 11.34
C LEU A 114 0.40 7.06 10.24
N ARG A 115 1.62 7.50 10.60
CA ARG A 115 2.73 7.61 9.65
C ARG A 115 3.02 6.29 8.94
N THR A 116 3.10 5.20 9.71
CA THR A 116 3.32 3.85 9.16
C THR A 116 2.19 3.44 8.21
N ALA A 117 0.94 3.72 8.57
CA ALA A 117 -0.21 3.43 7.72
C ALA A 117 -0.15 4.22 6.41
N ARG A 118 0.08 5.54 6.48
CA ARG A 118 0.19 6.44 5.32
C ARG A 118 1.27 5.96 4.36
N THR A 119 2.48 5.68 4.85
CA THR A 119 3.60 5.22 4.02
C THR A 119 3.30 3.88 3.36
N GLY A 120 2.85 2.90 4.14
CA GLY A 120 2.62 1.54 3.65
C GLY A 120 1.47 1.46 2.64
N LEU A 121 0.33 2.08 2.97
CA LEU A 121 -0.83 2.12 2.09
C LEU A 121 -0.48 2.84 0.78
N ALA A 122 0.18 4.00 0.84
CA ALA A 122 0.58 4.72 -0.35
C ALA A 122 1.58 3.95 -1.22
N LEU A 123 2.57 3.28 -0.61
CA LEU A 123 3.54 2.46 -1.33
C LEU A 123 2.86 1.38 -2.18
N TYR A 124 1.82 0.73 -1.64
CA TYR A 124 1.06 -0.30 -2.35
C TYR A 124 -0.13 0.24 -3.15
N GLY A 125 -0.37 1.56 -3.13
CA GLY A 125 -1.47 2.19 -3.86
C GLY A 125 -2.85 2.03 -3.20
N HIS A 126 -2.91 1.64 -1.93
CA HIS A 126 -4.17 1.56 -1.19
C HIS A 126 -4.62 2.94 -0.72
N ARG A 127 -5.91 3.21 -0.87
CA ARG A 127 -6.52 4.47 -0.48
C ARG A 127 -6.81 4.50 1.03
N LEU A 128 -6.24 5.47 1.73
CA LEU A 128 -6.66 5.83 3.09
C LEU A 128 -7.89 6.74 3.00
N ALA A 129 -9.08 6.19 3.26
CA ALA A 129 -10.35 6.93 3.17
C ALA A 129 -10.54 7.91 4.32
N ALA A 130 -10.20 7.50 5.54
CA ALA A 130 -10.33 8.30 6.74
C ALA A 130 -9.46 7.74 7.87
N VAL A 131 -9.21 8.57 8.86
CA VAL A 131 -8.63 8.18 10.16
C VAL A 131 -9.69 8.42 11.23
N ALA A 132 -9.96 7.44 12.08
CA ALA A 132 -10.85 7.58 13.22
C ALA A 132 -10.06 7.67 14.52
N ALA A 133 -10.13 8.82 15.19
CA ALA A 133 -9.64 9.05 16.55
C ALA A 133 -10.67 8.53 17.54
N ASN A 134 -10.50 7.27 17.95
CA ASN A 134 -11.37 6.57 18.88
C ASN A 134 -11.09 6.96 20.34
N ARG A 135 -12.11 6.79 21.19
CA ARG A 135 -12.02 6.92 22.65
C ARG A 135 -11.59 8.31 23.12
N LEU A 136 -12.11 9.36 22.48
CA LEU A 136 -11.87 10.74 22.90
C LEU A 136 -12.52 11.03 24.26
N LEU A 137 -11.69 11.43 25.21
CA LEU A 137 -12.11 11.85 26.53
C LEU A 137 -12.85 13.19 26.45
N PRO A 138 -13.87 13.41 27.30
CA PRO A 138 -14.57 14.68 27.35
C PRO A 138 -13.61 15.79 27.77
N THR A 139 -13.62 16.87 27.00
CA THR A 139 -12.85 18.10 27.29
C THR A 139 -13.57 19.02 28.26
N THR A 140 -14.82 18.71 28.60
CA THR A 140 -15.66 19.48 29.52
C THR A 140 -15.79 18.73 30.84
N GLY A 141 -15.43 19.39 31.94
CA GLY A 141 -15.46 18.81 33.28
C GLY A 141 -14.63 19.61 34.27
N THR A 142 -14.84 19.35 35.57
CA THR A 142 -14.10 20.00 36.66
C THR A 142 -13.13 19.06 37.38
N ASP A 143 -13.12 17.76 37.05
CA ASP A 143 -12.19 16.79 37.61
C ASP A 143 -10.75 17.06 37.09
N PRO A 144 -9.80 17.40 37.98
CA PRO A 144 -8.41 17.66 37.57
C PRO A 144 -7.73 16.47 36.91
N PHE A 145 -8.08 15.24 37.30
CA PHE A 145 -7.48 14.03 36.73
C PHE A 145 -7.90 13.84 35.27
N LEU A 146 -9.21 13.88 34.99
CA LEU A 146 -9.74 13.79 33.63
C LEU A 146 -9.29 14.97 32.76
N THR A 147 -9.24 16.18 33.32
CA THR A 147 -8.72 17.36 32.62
C THR A 147 -7.28 17.15 32.16
N GLY A 148 -6.42 16.60 33.03
CA GLY A 148 -5.02 16.30 32.68
C GLY A 148 -4.88 15.24 31.60
N LEU A 149 -5.67 14.17 31.65
CA LEU A 149 -5.67 13.12 30.62
C LEU A 149 -6.20 13.62 29.28
N SER A 150 -7.34 14.32 29.29
CA SER A 150 -7.92 14.91 28.09
C SER A 150 -6.96 15.91 27.46
N GLY A 151 -6.27 16.75 28.25
CA GLY A 151 -5.27 17.70 27.72
C GLY A 151 -4.18 17.01 26.91
N ARG A 152 -3.58 15.94 27.46
CA ARG A 152 -2.55 15.14 26.75
C ARG A 152 -3.10 14.45 25.50
N GLN A 153 -4.34 13.96 25.56
CA GLN A 153 -4.97 13.33 24.40
C GLN A 153 -5.22 14.35 23.28
N GLN A 154 -5.60 15.58 23.61
CA GLN A 154 -5.83 16.66 22.67
C GLN A 154 -4.53 17.12 21.97
N GLU A 155 -3.39 17.06 22.66
CA GLU A 155 -2.07 17.29 22.03
C GLU A 155 -1.81 16.28 20.88
N HIS A 156 -2.05 14.99 21.13
CA HIS A 156 -1.92 13.96 20.10
C HIS A 156 -2.99 14.08 19.02
N LEU A 157 -4.24 14.41 19.38
CA LEU A 157 -5.32 14.62 18.41
C LEU A 157 -4.98 15.76 17.44
N LYS A 158 -4.42 16.86 17.95
CA LYS A 158 -3.96 17.98 17.12
C LYS A 158 -2.87 17.55 16.14
N ALA A 159 -1.87 16.80 16.58
CA ALA A 159 -0.81 16.29 15.71
C ALA A 159 -1.34 15.34 14.62
N LEU A 160 -2.35 14.51 14.95
CA LEU A 160 -3.04 13.67 13.98
C LEU A 160 -3.84 14.50 12.97
N ALA A 161 -4.53 15.55 13.41
CA ALA A 161 -5.29 16.45 12.55
C ALA A 161 -4.39 17.16 11.54
N GLU A 162 -3.23 17.67 11.97
CA GLU A 162 -2.23 18.29 11.08
C GLU A 162 -1.73 17.31 10.02
N GLN A 163 -1.46 16.05 10.40
CA GLN A 163 -1.03 15.01 9.48
C GLN A 163 -2.12 14.61 8.46
N CYS A 164 -3.36 14.52 8.90
CA CYS A 164 -4.50 14.17 8.04
C CYS A 164 -4.82 15.31 7.06
N ALA A 165 -4.78 16.56 7.53
CA ALA A 165 -5.00 17.74 6.70
C ALA A 165 -3.98 17.88 5.57
N ALA A 166 -2.71 17.52 5.82
CA ALA A 166 -1.65 17.57 4.80
C ALA A 166 -1.94 16.71 3.56
N ASP A 167 -2.68 15.62 3.71
CA ASP A 167 -3.03 14.69 2.62
C ASP A 167 -4.49 14.82 2.16
N GLY A 168 -5.26 15.74 2.76
CA GLY A 168 -6.70 15.83 2.55
C GLY A 168 -7.48 14.61 3.05
N VAL A 169 -6.95 13.90 4.05
CA VAL A 169 -7.61 12.74 4.67
C VAL A 169 -8.53 13.23 5.80
N PRO A 170 -9.81 12.84 5.81
CA PRO A 170 -10.73 13.17 6.91
C PRO A 170 -10.30 12.52 8.24
N LEU A 171 -10.32 13.32 9.31
CA LEU A 171 -10.18 12.85 10.69
C LEU A 171 -11.57 12.81 11.35
N LEU A 172 -11.96 11.62 11.78
CA LEU A 172 -13.24 11.32 12.40
C LEU A 172 -13.05 11.20 13.91
N GLU A 173 -13.77 12.01 14.68
CA GLU A 173 -13.67 12.03 16.14
C GLU A 173 -14.75 11.14 16.77
N LEU A 174 -14.33 10.18 17.58
CA LEU A 174 -15.20 9.20 18.23
C LEU A 174 -15.09 9.34 19.77
N PRO A 175 -16.14 9.81 20.46
CA PRO A 175 -16.11 10.03 21.89
C PRO A 175 -16.01 8.70 22.67
N HIS A 176 -15.34 8.75 23.81
CA HIS A 176 -15.32 7.66 24.78
C HIS A 176 -16.70 7.52 25.43
N LEU A 177 -17.38 6.39 25.21
CA LEU A 177 -18.75 6.18 25.71
C LEU A 177 -18.85 5.98 27.24
N GLY A 178 -17.73 5.80 27.92
CA GLY A 178 -17.66 5.50 29.36
C GLY A 178 -18.06 4.07 29.70
N ARG A 179 -18.44 3.28 28.69
CA ARG A 179 -18.86 1.88 28.75
C ARG A 179 -18.63 1.23 27.39
N GLU A 180 -18.80 -0.08 27.33
CA GLU A 180 -18.82 -0.78 26.06
C GLU A 180 -20.04 -0.36 25.21
N PRO A 181 -19.86 -0.23 23.88
CA PRO A 181 -20.96 0.03 22.95
C PRO A 181 -21.92 -1.15 22.98
N ARG A 182 -23.22 -0.86 23.10
CA ARG A 182 -24.29 -1.89 23.14
C ARG A 182 -25.00 -2.04 21.81
N HIS A 183 -25.00 -0.98 21.01
CA HIS A 183 -25.68 -0.94 19.71
C HIS A 183 -24.79 -0.24 18.66
N PRO A 184 -24.78 -0.69 17.39
CA PRO A 184 -23.97 -0.08 16.34
C PRO A 184 -24.21 1.42 16.13
N ALA A 185 -25.44 1.90 16.39
CA ALA A 185 -25.79 3.31 16.29
C ALA A 185 -24.98 4.21 17.26
N GLU A 186 -24.46 3.65 18.36
CA GLU A 186 -23.60 4.38 19.31
C GLU A 186 -22.19 4.66 18.75
N LEU A 187 -21.82 4.02 17.63
CA LEU A 187 -20.54 4.15 16.94
C LEU A 187 -20.70 4.68 15.50
N ALA A 188 -21.90 5.11 15.12
CA ALA A 188 -22.18 5.54 13.76
C ALA A 188 -21.42 6.84 13.45
N VAL A 189 -20.46 6.75 12.53
CA VAL A 189 -19.80 7.91 11.94
C VAL A 189 -19.98 7.84 10.43
N ALA A 190 -20.34 8.98 9.85
CA ALA A 190 -20.38 9.11 8.41
C ALA A 190 -18.96 8.97 7.85
N VAL A 191 -18.69 7.83 7.20
CA VAL A 191 -17.50 7.70 6.36
C VAL A 191 -17.81 8.52 5.11
N PRO A 192 -17.02 9.56 4.81
CA PRO A 192 -17.31 10.43 3.67
C PRO A 192 -17.29 9.64 2.37
N ASP A 193 -18.24 9.98 1.50
CA ASP A 193 -18.36 9.37 0.18
C ASP A 193 -17.09 9.62 -0.62
N THR A 194 -16.67 8.59 -1.32
CA THR A 194 -15.29 8.46 -1.75
C THR A 194 -15.15 8.81 -3.22
N ALA A 195 -14.65 10.00 -3.52
CA ALA A 195 -14.31 10.35 -4.90
C ALA A 195 -13.27 9.36 -5.46
N ALA A 196 -13.50 8.92 -6.70
CA ALA A 196 -12.60 8.06 -7.45
C ALA A 196 -11.20 8.70 -7.56
N ARG A 197 -10.15 7.88 -7.45
CA ARG A 197 -8.76 8.28 -7.73
C ARG A 197 -8.24 7.59 -8.97
N ASP A 198 -7.19 8.18 -9.55
CA ASP A 198 -6.44 7.57 -10.63
C ASP A 198 -5.90 6.19 -10.24
N ARG A 199 -5.92 5.29 -11.21
CA ARG A 199 -5.58 3.87 -11.04
C ARG A 199 -4.09 3.65 -10.76
N GLU A 200 -3.23 4.55 -11.22
CA GLU A 200 -1.78 4.45 -11.01
C GLU A 200 -1.37 5.30 -9.80
N PRO A 201 -0.63 4.72 -8.83
CA PRO A 201 -0.24 5.45 -7.63
C PRO A 201 0.93 6.40 -7.87
N TRP A 202 1.40 6.59 -9.11
CA TRP A 202 2.55 7.41 -9.46
C TRP A 202 2.30 8.19 -10.74
N THR A 203 3.10 9.23 -10.97
CA THR A 203 3.08 10.03 -12.20
C THR A 203 4.46 10.04 -12.84
N VAL A 204 4.49 10.15 -14.18
CA VAL A 204 5.71 10.45 -14.94
C VAL A 204 5.53 11.81 -15.58
N ASP A 205 6.40 12.75 -15.22
CA ASP A 205 6.51 13.99 -15.96
C ASP A 205 7.47 13.77 -17.14
N GLU A 206 6.88 13.64 -18.32
CA GLU A 206 7.60 13.53 -19.60
C GLU A 206 7.91 14.90 -20.21
N GLN A 207 7.39 16.02 -19.68
CA GLN A 207 7.67 17.34 -20.24
C GLN A 207 9.13 17.75 -20.03
N LEU A 208 9.76 17.24 -18.98
CA LEU A 208 11.20 17.37 -18.74
C LEU A 208 12.06 16.56 -19.72
N ALA A 209 11.45 15.68 -20.54
CA ALA A 209 12.18 14.88 -21.52
C ALA A 209 12.87 15.77 -22.58
N GLU A 210 12.29 16.93 -22.90
CA GLU A 210 12.92 17.93 -23.78
C GLU A 210 14.19 18.52 -23.16
N GLU A 211 14.30 18.52 -21.82
CA GLU A 211 15.48 18.91 -21.05
C GLU A 211 16.38 17.69 -20.72
N GLY A 212 16.16 16.55 -21.36
CA GLY A 212 16.98 15.35 -21.26
C GLY A 212 16.80 14.54 -19.97
N HIS A 213 15.71 14.72 -19.23
CA HIS A 213 15.44 13.94 -18.02
C HIS A 213 13.96 13.65 -17.79
N PHE A 214 13.64 12.53 -17.16
CA PHE A 214 12.27 12.20 -16.76
C PHE A 214 12.15 12.27 -15.24
N LEU A 215 11.00 12.69 -14.75
CA LEU A 215 10.71 12.71 -13.32
C LEU A 215 9.57 11.75 -12.99
N TRP A 216 9.92 10.66 -12.31
CA TRP A 216 8.93 9.73 -11.76
C TRP A 216 8.60 10.13 -10.33
N THR A 217 7.32 10.36 -10.04
CA THR A 217 6.86 10.77 -8.71
C THR A 217 5.91 9.73 -8.13
N LEU A 218 6.28 9.20 -6.96
CA LEU A 218 5.44 8.31 -6.14
C LEU A 218 5.09 9.03 -4.83
N PRO A 219 3.81 9.36 -4.56
CA PRO A 219 3.37 9.81 -3.25
C PRO A 219 3.70 8.75 -2.20
N LEU A 220 4.45 9.17 -1.18
CA LEU A 220 4.80 8.39 0.01
C LEU A 220 4.60 9.27 1.26
N PRO A 221 3.36 9.72 1.52
CA PRO A 221 3.07 10.51 2.71
C PRO A 221 3.47 9.73 3.96
N GLY A 222 4.19 10.37 4.87
CA GLY A 222 4.71 9.75 6.08
C GLY A 222 6.05 9.04 5.92
N ALA A 223 6.59 8.89 4.70
CA ALA A 223 7.97 8.42 4.55
C ALA A 223 8.94 9.44 5.14
N ASP A 224 10.01 8.92 5.71
CA ASP A 224 11.17 9.71 6.12
C ASP A 224 12.39 9.27 5.29
N ARG A 225 13.40 10.13 5.23
CA ARG A 225 14.60 9.88 4.43
C ARG A 225 15.46 8.76 5.01
N GLU A 226 15.43 8.56 6.33
CA GLU A 226 16.28 7.60 7.02
C GLU A 226 15.84 6.15 6.76
N ASN A 227 14.55 5.95 6.54
CA ASN A 227 13.92 4.66 6.28
C ASN A 227 13.48 4.52 4.81
N LEU A 228 14.15 5.20 3.89
CA LEU A 228 13.91 5.13 2.45
C LEU A 228 15.16 4.59 1.74
N ASP A 229 15.00 3.47 1.03
CA ASP A 229 16.03 2.88 0.17
C ASP A 229 15.46 2.56 -1.22
N LEU A 230 16.31 2.69 -2.22
CA LEU A 230 15.96 2.54 -3.64
C LEU A 230 17.02 1.74 -4.37
N VAL A 231 16.60 0.62 -4.96
CA VAL A 231 17.48 -0.23 -5.76
C VAL A 231 16.87 -0.45 -7.13
N ARG A 232 17.55 0.00 -8.18
CA ARG A 232 17.16 -0.37 -9.54
C ARG A 232 17.65 -1.78 -9.88
N ARG A 233 16.78 -2.57 -10.50
CA ARG A 233 17.09 -3.90 -11.02
C ARG A 233 16.48 -4.08 -12.41
N GLY A 234 17.25 -3.82 -13.45
CA GLY A 234 16.77 -3.87 -14.84
C GLY A 234 15.62 -2.89 -15.06
N ASP A 235 14.47 -3.43 -15.44
CA ASP A 235 13.21 -2.71 -15.70
C ASP A 235 12.34 -2.55 -14.43
N GLU A 236 12.88 -2.85 -13.25
CA GLU A 236 12.19 -2.71 -11.96
C GLU A 236 12.91 -1.70 -11.06
N LEU A 237 12.13 -0.99 -10.23
CA LEU A 237 12.63 -0.22 -9.10
C LEU A 237 12.12 -0.87 -7.80
N VAL A 238 13.05 -1.30 -6.96
CA VAL A 238 12.75 -1.75 -5.61
C VAL A 238 12.71 -0.52 -4.71
N VAL A 239 11.57 -0.32 -4.07
CA VAL A 239 11.30 0.78 -3.14
C VAL A 239 11.09 0.19 -1.75
N ASP A 240 11.98 0.55 -0.84
CA ASP A 240 11.94 0.21 0.57
C ASP A 240 11.59 1.50 1.35
N ALA A 241 10.41 1.59 1.95
CA ALA A 241 9.92 2.79 2.65
C ALA A 241 9.24 2.43 3.98
N GLY A 242 9.74 2.93 5.11
CA GLY A 242 9.14 2.68 6.43
C GLY A 242 9.14 1.20 6.84
N GLY A 243 10.04 0.40 6.27
CA GLY A 243 10.09 -1.05 6.44
C GLY A 243 9.05 -1.83 5.63
N PHE A 244 8.43 -1.19 4.62
CA PHE A 244 7.66 -1.86 3.58
C PHE A 244 8.47 -1.90 2.28
N ARG A 245 8.40 -3.02 1.56
CA ARG A 245 9.18 -3.25 0.34
C ARG A 245 8.28 -3.58 -0.84
N ARG A 246 8.29 -2.73 -1.86
CA ARG A 246 7.57 -2.98 -3.12
C ARG A 246 8.52 -2.94 -4.31
N ILE A 247 8.30 -3.84 -5.26
CA ILE A 247 9.05 -3.85 -6.51
C ILE A 247 8.13 -3.27 -7.60
N VAL A 248 8.42 -2.07 -8.06
CA VAL A 248 7.58 -1.37 -9.03
C VAL A 248 8.16 -1.59 -10.44
N PRO A 249 7.39 -2.14 -11.39
CA PRO A 249 7.84 -2.19 -12.78
C PRO A 249 7.94 -0.77 -13.33
N LEU A 250 9.04 -0.46 -14.02
CA LEU A 250 9.22 0.84 -14.63
C LEU A 250 8.27 1.03 -15.81
N PRO A 251 7.63 2.21 -15.93
CA PRO A 251 6.95 2.65 -17.13
C PRO A 251 7.87 2.48 -18.34
N SER A 252 7.29 2.17 -19.52
CA SER A 252 8.07 1.90 -20.72
C SER A 252 9.07 3.00 -21.07
N ALA A 253 8.69 4.27 -20.86
CA ALA A 253 9.55 5.43 -21.06
C ALA A 253 10.83 5.39 -20.21
N LEU A 254 10.79 4.82 -19.00
CA LEU A 254 11.91 4.84 -18.05
C LEU A 254 12.83 3.62 -18.16
N ARG A 255 12.41 2.55 -18.86
CA ARG A 255 13.17 1.29 -18.95
C ARG A 255 14.54 1.47 -19.60
N ARG A 256 14.63 2.36 -20.60
CA ARG A 256 15.88 2.69 -21.30
C ARG A 256 16.67 3.80 -20.64
N CYS A 257 16.21 4.37 -19.52
CA CYS A 257 16.91 5.44 -18.82
C CYS A 257 17.92 4.85 -17.82
N THR A 258 18.71 5.69 -17.15
CA THR A 258 19.47 5.39 -15.93
C THR A 258 18.96 6.26 -14.78
N VAL A 259 19.09 5.79 -13.52
CA VAL A 259 18.71 6.61 -12.35
C VAL A 259 19.80 7.63 -12.11
N ALA A 260 19.44 8.91 -12.20
CA ALA A 260 20.37 10.01 -12.03
C ALA A 260 20.30 10.64 -10.62
N GLY A 261 19.23 10.38 -9.87
CA GLY A 261 19.10 10.75 -8.48
C GLY A 261 17.69 10.53 -7.95
N ALA A 262 17.53 10.56 -6.63
CA ALA A 262 16.25 10.47 -5.97
C ALA A 262 16.17 11.46 -4.80
N ALA A 263 14.99 12.01 -4.56
CA ALA A 263 14.73 12.90 -3.44
C ALA A 263 13.33 12.65 -2.88
N LEU A 264 13.19 12.75 -1.56
CA LEU A 264 11.91 12.78 -0.88
C LEU A 264 11.56 14.24 -0.56
N ARG A 265 10.48 14.76 -1.14
CA ARG A 265 10.03 16.15 -0.97
C ARG A 265 8.51 16.20 -0.91
N ASP A 266 7.97 16.94 0.06
CA ASP A 266 6.53 17.21 0.18
C ASP A 266 5.68 15.92 0.21
N GLY A 267 6.18 14.87 0.88
CA GLY A 267 5.50 13.58 0.93
C GLY A 267 5.53 12.78 -0.38
N GLY A 268 6.35 13.16 -1.36
CA GLY A 268 6.55 12.44 -2.61
C GLY A 268 8.00 12.03 -2.84
N LEU A 269 8.20 10.76 -3.20
CA LEU A 269 9.46 10.27 -3.74
C LEU A 269 9.56 10.68 -5.21
N ARG A 270 10.56 11.49 -5.53
CA ARG A 270 10.87 11.96 -6.88
C ARG A 270 12.15 11.30 -7.34
N VAL A 271 12.07 10.48 -8.38
CA VAL A 271 13.23 9.79 -8.98
C VAL A 271 13.48 10.39 -10.35
N ARG A 272 14.67 10.96 -10.53
CA ARG A 272 15.10 11.55 -11.79
C ARG A 272 15.81 10.48 -12.61
N PHE A 273 15.36 10.33 -13.85
CA PHE A 273 15.91 9.42 -14.84
C PHE A 273 16.52 10.21 -15.98
N THR A 274 17.59 9.70 -16.57
CA THR A 274 18.22 10.27 -17.78
C THR A 274 18.29 9.21 -18.87
N PRO A 275 18.02 9.50 -20.15
CA PRO A 275 18.20 8.55 -21.24
C PRO A 275 19.57 7.87 -21.20
N ASP A 276 19.61 6.54 -21.33
CA ASP A 276 20.86 5.83 -21.48
C ASP A 276 21.37 6.02 -22.93
N PRO A 277 22.53 6.66 -23.14
CA PRO A 277 23.07 6.91 -24.48
C PRO A 277 23.37 5.63 -25.28
N ASP A 278 23.51 4.48 -24.61
CA ASP A 278 23.77 3.20 -25.27
C ASP A 278 22.48 2.49 -25.73
N LEU A 279 21.31 2.91 -25.21
CA LEU A 279 20.01 2.28 -25.48
C LEU A 279 19.02 3.20 -26.23
N TRP A 280 19.29 4.50 -26.28
CA TRP A 280 18.47 5.45 -27.02
C TRP A 280 18.89 5.55 -28.50
N PRO A 281 17.93 5.59 -29.45
CA PRO A 281 18.25 5.84 -30.86
C PRO A 281 18.91 7.22 -30.99
N ARG A 282 20.02 7.26 -31.74
CA ARG A 282 20.71 8.50 -32.14
C ARG A 282 19.94 9.22 -33.24
#